data_AF-I8ZJ15-F1
#
_entry.id   AF-I8ZJ15-F1
#
_cell.length_a   1.000
_cell.length_b   1.000
_cell.length_c   1.000
_cell.angle_alpha   90.00
_cell.angle_beta   90.00
_cell.angle_gamma   90.00
#
_symmetry.space_group_name_H-M   'P 1'
#
loop_
_entity.id
_entity.type
_entity.pdbx_description
1 polymer ?
#
loop_
_entity_poly.entity_id
_entity_poly.type
_entity_poly.pdbx_seq_one_letter_code
_entity_poly.pdbx_strand_id
1 'polypeptide(L)'
;MKALFKMDFDCGRMGNLEGVFIADTEDVEYLVNNKISVYFGEVLGKHSEISGCVAESEIKQITTDENVIKIVEEYGLNSGYNPFEYTLCTSETEDIPDNGVDWDDCTVQEYIDFMRKGIIPQYYEKDYKEWLSSQKED
;
A
#
# COMPACT_ATOMS: atom_id res chain seq x y z
N MET A 1 0.77 -11.51 -10.46
CA MET A 1 0.64 -11.17 -11.90
C MET A 1 0.48 -9.67 -11.95
N LYS A 2 1.25 -8.95 -12.77
CA LYS A 2 1.08 -7.49 -12.88
C LYS A 2 -0.18 -7.13 -13.67
N ALA A 3 -0.88 -6.10 -13.23
CA ALA A 3 -1.98 -5.48 -13.95
C ALA A 3 -1.94 -3.96 -13.81
N LEU A 4 -2.58 -3.27 -14.75
CA LEU A 4 -2.82 -1.83 -14.67
C LEU A 4 -4.14 -1.60 -13.94
N PHE A 5 -4.13 -0.73 -12.93
CA PHE A 5 -5.29 -0.39 -12.11
C PHE A 5 -5.63 1.09 -12.23
N LYS A 6 -6.92 1.41 -12.06
CA LYS A 6 -7.40 2.75 -11.74
C LYS A 6 -7.93 2.75 -10.31
N MET A 7 -7.56 3.76 -9.52
CA MET A 7 -8.18 4.07 -8.25
C MET A 7 -8.97 5.38 -8.35
N ASP A 8 -10.10 5.44 -7.64
CA ASP A 8 -10.94 6.61 -7.43
C ASP A 8 -11.46 6.54 -5.98
N PHE A 9 -10.68 7.11 -5.06
CA PHE A 9 -10.91 7.05 -3.62
C PHE A 9 -11.75 8.25 -3.17
N ASP A 10 -12.95 8.01 -2.63
CA ASP A 10 -13.94 9.04 -2.28
C ASP A 10 -13.65 9.65 -0.90
N CYS A 11 -13.16 10.89 -0.87
CA CYS A 11 -12.95 11.65 0.37
C CYS A 11 -14.17 12.51 0.75
N GLY A 12 -15.35 12.17 0.23
CA GLY A 12 -16.61 12.85 0.47
C GLY A 12 -16.58 14.30 -0.02
N ARG A 13 -16.90 15.24 0.87
CA ARG A 13 -16.96 16.67 0.51
C ARG A 13 -15.59 17.28 0.18
N MET A 14 -14.49 16.61 0.53
CA MET A 14 -13.14 17.12 0.27
C MET A 14 -12.71 16.91 -1.19
N GLY A 15 -13.33 15.96 -1.90
CA GLY A 15 -12.98 15.58 -3.27
C GLY A 15 -12.64 14.10 -3.37
N ASN A 16 -11.94 13.71 -4.45
CA ASN A 16 -11.52 12.34 -4.70
C ASN A 16 -10.01 12.29 -4.95
N LEU A 17 -9.39 11.15 -4.64
CA LEU A 17 -8.03 10.83 -5.07
C LEU A 17 -8.10 9.86 -6.24
N GLU A 18 -7.69 10.31 -7.42
CA GLU A 18 -7.61 9.47 -8.62
C GLU A 18 -6.18 9.01 -8.89
N GLY A 19 -6.02 7.76 -9.30
CA GLY A 19 -4.72 7.18 -9.62
C GLY A 19 -4.78 6.15 -10.74
N VAL A 20 -3.72 6.08 -11.55
CA VAL A 20 -3.47 5.00 -12.51
C VAL A 20 -2.08 4.46 -12.26
N PHE A 21 -2.00 3.19 -11.88
CA PHE A 21 -0.74 2.57 -11.45
C PHE A 21 -0.71 1.08 -11.81
N ILE A 22 0.50 0.52 -11.81
CA ILE A 22 0.73 -0.91 -12.03
C ILE A 22 1.03 -1.56 -10.68
N ALA A 23 0.37 -2.67 -10.40
CA ALA A 23 0.58 -3.46 -9.19
C ALA A 23 0.42 -4.96 -9.49
N ASP A 24 0.90 -5.80 -8.58
CA ASP A 24 0.54 -7.22 -8.60
C ASP A 24 -0.93 -7.38 -8.19
N THR A 25 -1.69 -8.17 -8.95
CA THR A 25 -3.12 -8.41 -8.71
C THR A 25 -3.39 -8.94 -7.32
N GLU A 26 -2.54 -9.85 -6.84
CA GLU A 26 -2.66 -10.41 -5.50
C GLU A 26 -2.38 -9.34 -4.43
N ASP A 27 -1.51 -8.35 -4.69
CA ASP A 27 -1.19 -7.29 -3.73
C ASP A 27 -2.41 -6.37 -3.58
N VAL A 28 -3.10 -6.08 -4.69
CA VAL A 28 -4.40 -5.35 -4.70
C VAL A 28 -5.50 -6.14 -3.99
N GLU A 29 -5.63 -7.44 -4.27
CA GLU A 29 -6.59 -8.30 -3.57
C GLU A 29 -6.33 -8.32 -2.06
N TYR A 30 -5.07 -8.37 -1.65
CA TYR A 30 -4.69 -8.35 -0.24
C TYR A 30 -4.99 -7.00 0.42
N LEU A 31 -4.68 -5.87 -0.24
CA LEU A 31 -5.00 -4.51 0.21
C LEU A 31 -6.51 -4.38 0.52
N VAL A 32 -7.36 -4.77 -0.42
CA VAL A 32 -8.82 -4.62 -0.28
C VAL A 32 -9.42 -5.62 0.72
N ASN A 33 -9.08 -6.91 0.61
CA ASN A 33 -9.71 -7.95 1.42
C ASN A 33 -9.33 -7.84 2.91
N ASN A 34 -8.13 -7.38 3.22
CA ASN A 34 -7.66 -7.19 4.59
C ASN A 34 -7.87 -5.76 5.11
N LYS A 35 -8.56 -4.91 4.33
CA LYS A 35 -8.90 -3.52 4.73
C LYS A 35 -7.67 -2.75 5.21
N ILE A 36 -6.56 -2.87 4.49
CA ILE A 36 -5.34 -2.16 4.84
C ILE A 36 -5.58 -0.66 4.63
N SER A 37 -5.40 0.14 5.68
CA SER A 37 -5.61 1.57 5.62
C SER A 37 -4.35 2.29 5.12
N VAL A 38 -4.54 3.22 4.19
CA VAL A 38 -3.48 4.00 3.57
C VAL A 38 -3.51 5.41 4.16
N TYR A 39 -2.36 5.93 4.59
CA TYR A 39 -2.22 7.33 4.99
C TYR A 39 -1.70 8.17 3.82
N PHE A 40 -2.60 8.88 3.14
CA PHE A 40 -2.25 9.75 2.01
C PHE A 40 -1.67 11.10 2.45
N GLY A 41 -1.96 11.54 3.68
CA GLY A 41 -1.53 12.83 4.21
C GLY A 41 -2.36 14.01 3.69
N GLU A 42 -1.80 15.22 3.69
CA GLU A 42 -2.48 16.49 3.31
C GLU A 42 -2.63 16.70 1.78
N VAL A 43 -3.25 15.74 1.10
CA VAL A 43 -3.27 15.68 -0.38
C VAL A 43 -4.38 16.50 -1.05
N LEU A 44 -5.38 16.95 -0.30
CA LEU A 44 -6.49 17.81 -0.77
C LEU A 44 -6.38 19.25 -0.21
N GLY A 45 -5.17 19.68 0.14
CA GLY A 45 -4.87 20.99 0.68
C GLY A 45 -4.56 20.99 2.18
N LYS A 46 -4.29 22.17 2.73
CA LYS A 46 -3.91 22.32 4.14
C LYS A 46 -5.03 21.82 5.06
N HIS A 47 -4.68 21.06 6.10
CA HIS A 47 -5.61 20.46 7.06
C HIS A 47 -6.53 19.36 6.45
N SER A 48 -6.11 18.73 5.34
CA SER A 48 -6.80 17.57 4.76
C SER A 48 -6.04 16.29 5.03
N GLU A 49 -5.89 15.89 6.29
CA GLU A 49 -5.31 14.58 6.59
C GLU A 49 -6.24 13.48 6.06
N ILE A 50 -5.85 12.84 4.96
CA ILE A 50 -6.61 11.77 4.34
C ILE A 50 -5.98 10.42 4.71
N SER A 51 -6.77 9.57 5.35
CA SER A 51 -6.50 8.14 5.55
C SER A 51 -7.74 7.32 5.22
N GLY A 52 -7.54 6.03 4.95
CA GLY A 52 -8.62 5.05 4.91
C GLY A 52 -8.28 3.80 4.10
N CYS A 53 -9.14 2.80 4.23
CA CYS A 53 -9.05 1.56 3.47
C CYS A 53 -9.59 1.77 2.05
N VAL A 54 -8.86 1.30 1.03
CA VAL A 54 -9.36 1.30 -0.36
C VAL A 54 -10.44 0.24 -0.50
N ALA A 55 -11.67 0.66 -0.81
CA ALA A 55 -12.78 -0.26 -1.03
C ALA A 55 -12.72 -0.92 -2.42
N GLU A 56 -13.34 -2.09 -2.57
CA GLU A 56 -13.44 -2.79 -3.86
C GLU A 56 -14.06 -1.91 -4.96
N SER A 57 -15.02 -1.05 -4.61
CA SER A 57 -15.64 -0.11 -5.56
C SER A 57 -14.73 1.03 -6.01
N GLU A 58 -13.65 1.29 -5.28
CA GLU A 58 -12.73 2.40 -5.50
C GLU A 58 -11.49 1.98 -6.30
N ILE A 59 -11.33 0.68 -6.57
CA ILE A 59 -10.22 0.16 -7.36
C ILE A 59 -10.71 -0.75 -8.48
N LYS A 60 -10.20 -0.51 -9.69
CA LYS A 60 -10.61 -1.23 -10.89
C LYS A 60 -9.40 -1.69 -11.68
N GLN A 61 -9.33 -2.99 -11.94
CA GLN A 61 -8.39 -3.54 -12.91
C GLN A 61 -8.77 -3.04 -14.32
N ILE A 62 -7.84 -2.35 -14.99
CA ILE A 62 -7.99 -1.88 -16.37
C ILE A 62 -7.63 -3.01 -17.34
N THR A 63 -6.45 -3.61 -17.19
CA THR A 63 -5.94 -4.67 -18.08
C THR A 63 -4.80 -5.47 -17.46
N THR A 64 -4.64 -6.71 -17.90
CA THR A 64 -3.48 -7.59 -17.65
C THR A 64 -2.64 -7.79 -18.93
N ASP A 65 -2.92 -7.06 -20.00
CA ASP A 65 -2.16 -7.14 -21.25
C ASP A 65 -0.73 -6.60 -21.04
N GLU A 66 0.25 -7.51 -21.14
CA GLU A 66 1.66 -7.18 -20.93
C GLU A 66 2.18 -6.09 -21.87
N ASN A 67 1.66 -5.95 -23.10
CA ASN A 67 2.10 -4.92 -24.02
C ASN A 67 1.62 -3.53 -23.57
N VAL A 68 0.39 -3.45 -23.06
CA VAL A 68 -0.14 -2.20 -22.50
C VAL A 68 0.64 -1.82 -21.24
N ILE A 69 0.88 -2.78 -20.35
CA ILE A 69 1.65 -2.58 -19.12
C ILE A 69 3.06 -2.07 -19.47
N LYS A 70 3.75 -2.72 -20.42
CA LYS A 70 5.09 -2.29 -20.87
C LYS A 70 5.09 -0.86 -21.40
N ILE A 71 4.10 -0.46 -22.20
CA ILE A 71 3.98 0.92 -22.69
C ILE A 71 3.79 1.90 -21.52
N VAL A 72 2.95 1.56 -20.54
CA VAL A 72 2.74 2.42 -19.36
C VAL A 72 4.02 2.55 -18.54
N GLU A 73 4.76 1.46 -18.30
CA GLU A 73 6.05 1.49 -17.59
C GLU A 73 7.11 2.28 -18.38
N GLU A 74 7.30 1.98 -19.67
CA GLU A 74 8.35 2.55 -20.52
C GLU A 74 8.23 4.07 -20.65
N TYR A 75 6.99 4.57 -20.79
CA TYR A 75 6.73 5.99 -20.96
C TYR A 75 6.31 6.71 -19.67
N GLY A 76 6.30 6.01 -18.53
CA GLY A 76 5.95 6.60 -17.24
C GLY A 76 4.53 7.18 -17.22
N LEU A 77 3.55 6.43 -17.76
CA LEU A 77 2.15 6.87 -17.86
C LEU A 77 1.33 6.61 -16.60
N ASN A 78 1.98 6.15 -15.53
CA ASN A 78 1.38 6.16 -14.20
C ASN A 78 1.07 7.61 -13.80
N SER A 79 -0.03 7.82 -13.08
CA SER A 79 -0.44 9.17 -12.69
C SER A 79 -1.26 9.15 -11.42
N GLY A 80 -1.29 10.30 -10.72
CA GLY A 80 -2.09 10.46 -9.51
C GLY A 80 -1.56 9.64 -8.33
N TYR A 81 -2.47 9.05 -7.56
CA TYR A 81 -2.16 8.39 -6.29
C TYR A 81 -2.03 6.87 -6.45
N ASN A 82 -0.88 6.33 -6.08
CA ASN A 82 -0.65 4.88 -5.98
C ASN A 82 -0.63 4.49 -4.49
N PRO A 83 -1.65 3.77 -3.95
CA PRO A 83 -1.74 3.48 -2.52
C PRO A 83 -0.53 2.74 -1.96
N PHE A 84 0.16 1.96 -2.80
CA PHE A 84 1.35 1.18 -2.42
C PHE A 84 2.60 2.04 -2.12
N GLU A 85 2.62 3.29 -2.61
CA GLU A 85 3.72 4.24 -2.38
C GLU A 85 3.53 5.10 -1.13
N TYR A 86 2.37 5.03 -0.49
CA TYR A 86 2.05 5.80 0.72
C TYR A 86 2.27 4.97 1.97
N THR A 87 2.42 5.68 3.09
CA THR A 87 2.61 5.11 4.41
C THR A 87 1.37 4.31 4.85
N LEU A 88 1.61 3.21 5.55
CA LEU A 88 0.56 2.46 6.22
C LEU A 88 -0.09 3.31 7.32
N CYS A 89 -1.42 3.30 7.40
CA CYS A 89 -2.11 3.86 8.55
C CYS A 89 -2.30 2.75 9.61
N THR A 90 -1.36 2.63 10.55
CA THR A 90 -1.39 1.55 11.56
C THR A 90 -2.58 1.67 12.53
N SER A 91 -3.01 2.90 12.83
CA SER A 91 -4.12 3.17 13.76
C SER A 91 -5.48 2.70 13.24
N GLU A 92 -5.59 2.50 11.93
CA GLU A 92 -6.81 2.06 11.24
C GLU A 92 -6.66 0.67 10.59
N THR A 93 -5.48 0.05 10.70
CA THR A 93 -5.23 -1.29 10.16
C THR A 93 -5.20 -2.31 11.30
N GLU A 94 -5.97 -3.39 11.17
CA GLU A 94 -6.02 -4.45 12.18
C GLU A 94 -4.81 -5.41 12.05
N ASP A 95 -4.51 -6.14 13.14
CA ASP A 95 -3.49 -7.20 13.17
C ASP A 95 -2.07 -6.76 12.74
N ILE A 96 -1.67 -5.53 13.09
CA ILE A 96 -0.30 -5.05 12.90
C ILE A 96 0.68 -5.90 13.74
N PRO A 97 1.70 -6.52 13.13
CA PRO A 97 2.68 -7.33 13.84
C PRO A 97 3.54 -6.49 14.79
N ASP A 98 3.63 -6.91 16.05
CA ASP A 98 4.65 -6.40 16.99
C ASP A 98 5.92 -7.24 16.85
N ASN A 99 6.77 -6.87 15.88
CA ASN A 99 7.96 -7.64 15.51
C ASN A 99 9.26 -6.81 15.46
N GLY A 100 9.31 -5.70 16.19
CA GLY A 100 10.44 -4.78 16.19
C GLY A 100 10.54 -3.88 14.95
N VAL A 101 9.57 -3.96 14.04
CA VAL A 101 9.38 -3.02 12.94
C VAL A 101 8.39 -1.95 13.40
N ASP A 102 8.75 -0.68 13.23
CA ASP A 102 7.79 0.42 13.38
C ASP A 102 7.04 0.60 12.06
N TRP A 103 5.84 0.02 12.00
CA TRP A 103 5.06 -0.01 10.76
C TRP A 103 4.47 1.35 10.36
N ASP A 104 4.51 2.36 11.25
CA ASP A 104 4.13 3.74 10.91
C ASP A 104 5.17 4.43 9.99
N ASP A 105 6.40 3.90 9.92
CA ASP A 105 7.44 4.39 9.02
C ASP A 105 7.43 3.66 7.65
N CYS A 106 6.63 2.60 7.51
CA CYS A 106 6.61 1.74 6.33
C CYS A 106 5.53 2.12 5.33
N THR A 107 5.82 1.87 4.05
CA THR A 107 4.81 1.94 2.99
C THR A 107 3.82 0.76 3.06
N VAL A 108 2.65 0.94 2.45
CA VAL A 108 1.67 -0.14 2.26
C VAL A 108 2.28 -1.31 1.49
N GLN A 109 3.11 -1.06 0.47
CA GLN A 109 3.79 -2.14 -0.26
C GLN A 109 4.70 -2.97 0.65
N GLU A 110 5.51 -2.29 1.47
CA GLU A 110 6.43 -2.94 2.40
C GLU A 110 5.71 -3.81 3.44
N TYR A 111 4.60 -3.30 3.98
CA TYR A 111 3.75 -4.07 4.88
C TYR A 111 3.17 -5.32 4.19
N ILE A 112 2.64 -5.17 2.98
CA ILE A 112 2.07 -6.30 2.22
C ILE A 112 3.15 -7.31 1.83
N ASP A 113 4.33 -6.86 1.44
CA ASP A 113 5.47 -7.73 1.13
C ASP A 113 5.91 -8.53 2.36
N PHE A 114 5.90 -7.93 3.54
CA PHE A 114 6.12 -8.68 4.78
C PHE A 114 5.02 -9.71 5.02
N MET A 115 3.76 -9.28 5.05
CA MET A 115 2.65 -10.15 5.42
C MET A 115 2.47 -11.33 4.46
N ARG A 116 2.75 -11.12 3.17
CA ARG A 116 2.53 -12.15 2.15
C ARG A 116 3.77 -12.95 1.82
N LYS A 117 4.95 -12.34 1.87
CA LYS A 117 6.20 -12.90 1.35
C LYS A 117 7.28 -13.03 2.43
N GLY A 118 7.06 -12.50 3.63
CA GLY A 118 8.02 -12.48 4.74
C GLY A 118 9.21 -11.56 4.49
N ILE A 119 9.08 -10.60 3.57
CA ILE A 119 10.15 -9.67 3.20
C ILE A 119 10.11 -8.48 4.17
N ILE A 120 11.20 -8.27 4.90
CA ILE A 120 11.34 -7.16 5.85
C ILE A 120 11.93 -5.94 5.14
N PRO A 121 11.46 -4.72 5.44
CA PRO A 121 12.08 -3.49 4.93
C PRO A 121 13.56 -3.43 5.30
N GLN A 122 14.42 -3.09 4.34
CA GLN A 122 15.88 -3.19 4.50
C GLN A 122 16.39 -2.43 5.73
N TYR A 123 15.78 -1.27 6.03
CA TYR A 123 16.17 -0.43 7.16
C TYR A 123 15.75 -0.98 8.53
N TYR A 124 14.84 -1.95 8.60
CA TYR A 124 14.46 -2.68 9.82
C TYR A 124 15.07 -4.08 9.94
N GLU A 125 15.88 -4.52 8.97
CA GLU A 125 16.47 -5.87 9.00
C GLU A 125 17.22 -6.19 10.29
N LYS A 126 17.92 -5.20 10.85
CA LYS A 126 18.69 -5.36 12.08
C LYS A 126 17.76 -5.53 13.27
N ASP A 127 16.80 -4.61 13.43
CA ASP A 127 15.90 -4.58 14.58
C ASP A 127 14.98 -5.82 14.59
N TYR A 128 14.51 -6.25 13.43
CA TYR A 128 13.76 -7.51 13.28
C TYR A 128 14.59 -8.75 13.67
N LYS A 129 15.89 -8.81 13.33
CA LYS A 129 16.78 -9.92 13.73
C LYS A 129 17.05 -9.92 15.24
N GLU A 130 17.20 -8.73 15.84
CA GLU A 130 17.35 -8.58 17.28
C GLU A 130 16.06 -9.03 18.01
N TRP A 131 14.89 -8.59 17.53
CA TRP A 131 13.59 -9.05 18.03
C TRP A 131 13.42 -10.57 17.90
N LEU A 132 13.71 -11.16 16.75
CA LEU A 132 13.63 -12.62 16.56
C LEU A 132 14.55 -13.40 17.51
N SER A 133 15.68 -12.81 17.90
CA SER A 133 16.62 -13.44 18.82
C SER A 133 16.09 -13.40 20.26
N SER A 134 15.44 -12.30 20.66
CA SER A 134 14.84 -12.18 22.00
C SER A 134 13.67 -13.15 22.21
N GLN A 135 12.91 -13.47 21.16
CA GLN A 135 11.80 -14.45 21.25
C GLN A 135 12.26 -15.91 21.44
N LYS A 136 13.55 -16.23 21.26
CA LYS A 136 14.09 -17.60 21.40
C LYS A 136 14.70 -17.86 22.78
N GLU A 137 14.85 -16.82 23.60
CA GLU A 137 15.42 -16.92 24.94
C GLU A 137 14.37 -17.20 26.02
N ASP A 138 13.08 -17.19 25.66
CA ASP A 138 11.93 -17.66 26.44
C ASP A 138 11.51 -19.10 26.06
#